data_AF-A0A954H6A1-F1
#
_entry.id   AF-A0A954H6A1-F1
#
_cell.length_a   1.000
_cell.length_b   1.000
_cell.length_c   1.000
_cell.angle_alpha   90.00
_cell.angle_beta   90.00
_cell.angle_gamma   90.00
#
_symmetry.space_group_name_H-M   'P 1'
#
loop_
_entity.id
_entity.type
_entity.pdbx_description
1 polymer ?
#
loop_
_entity_poly.entity_id
_entity_poly.type
_entity_poly.pdbx_seq_one_letter_code
_entity_poly.pdbx_strand_id
1 'polypeptide(L)'
;MGSIAHVTDTTPPLQRRRERSRCAAFTLVELLVVIAIIAILISLLLPAVNAAREAGRRASCMNNQKQIALAILAYESAHGRLPASGLVEQHDNPNLGFGTYDPKSGRMLSWAVLILPHLEEQNLFDRFDLKLSALEQPNQP
;
A
#
# COMPACT_ATOMS: atom_id res chain seq x y z
N MET A 1 15.61 -42.67 -89.78
CA MET A 1 15.01 -41.61 -90.62
C MET A 1 13.58 -41.40 -90.15
N GLY A 2 13.20 -40.15 -89.84
CA GLY A 2 11.98 -39.77 -89.08
C GLY A 2 12.34 -39.43 -87.63
N SER A 3 12.62 -38.19 -87.18
CA SER A 3 11.79 -36.95 -87.19
C SER A 3 10.45 -37.20 -86.46
N ILE A 4 10.01 -36.52 -85.38
CA ILE A 4 10.14 -35.12 -84.96
C ILE A 4 9.72 -34.99 -83.48
N ALA A 5 10.31 -33.98 -82.83
CA ALA A 5 9.92 -33.22 -81.65
C ALA A 5 8.72 -33.68 -80.78
N HIS A 6 8.96 -33.75 -79.46
CA HIS A 6 7.92 -33.44 -78.50
C HIS A 6 8.51 -32.64 -77.33
N VAL A 7 8.25 -31.33 -77.39
CA VAL A 7 7.99 -30.42 -76.26
C VAL A 7 9.13 -30.26 -75.26
N THR A 8 9.97 -29.26 -75.53
CA THR A 8 10.68 -28.51 -74.48
C THR A 8 9.66 -27.81 -73.59
N ASP A 9 9.56 -28.28 -72.36
CA ASP A 9 8.79 -27.68 -71.29
C ASP A 9 9.30 -26.24 -71.05
N THR A 10 8.56 -25.26 -71.57
CA THR A 10 8.81 -23.84 -71.32
C THR A 10 7.84 -23.36 -70.26
N THR A 11 8.01 -23.85 -69.02
CA THR A 11 7.43 -23.16 -67.87
C THR A 11 8.00 -21.74 -67.81
N PRO A 12 7.18 -20.68 -67.94
CA PRO A 12 7.66 -19.32 -67.75
C PRO A 12 8.12 -19.16 -66.30
N PRO A 13 9.20 -18.41 -66.01
CA PRO A 13 9.54 -18.09 -64.63
C PRO A 13 8.39 -17.28 -64.04
N LEU A 14 7.88 -17.71 -62.88
CA LEU A 14 7.01 -16.88 -62.06
C LEU A 14 7.79 -15.63 -61.68
N GLN A 15 7.57 -14.57 -62.43
CA GLN A 15 8.20 -13.28 -62.25
C GLN A 15 7.62 -12.69 -60.97
N ARG A 16 8.25 -13.03 -59.83
CA ARG A 16 7.91 -12.49 -58.51
C ARG A 16 8.16 -10.99 -58.58
N ARG A 17 7.10 -10.24 -58.88
CA ARG A 17 7.08 -8.78 -58.85
C ARG A 17 7.50 -8.41 -57.43
N ARG A 18 8.75 -7.99 -57.26
CA ARG A 18 9.21 -7.33 -56.03
C ARG A 18 8.39 -6.06 -55.96
N GLU A 19 7.23 -6.14 -55.33
CA GLU A 19 6.58 -4.96 -54.78
C GLU A 19 7.64 -4.33 -53.91
N ARG A 20 8.19 -3.21 -54.37
CA ARG A 20 9.07 -2.39 -53.55
C ARG A 20 8.19 -1.98 -52.38
N SER A 21 8.32 -2.67 -51.26
CA SER A 21 7.78 -2.21 -49.99
C SER A 21 8.25 -0.78 -49.86
N ARG A 22 7.33 0.16 -50.02
CA ARG A 22 7.60 1.58 -49.90
C ARG A 22 8.06 1.76 -48.46
N CYS A 23 9.37 1.78 -48.25
CA CYS A 23 9.95 2.11 -46.97
C CYS A 23 9.60 3.59 -46.77
N ALA A 24 8.59 3.86 -45.95
CA ALA A 24 8.24 5.20 -45.55
C ALA A 24 9.40 5.72 -44.68
N ALA A 25 10.32 6.45 -45.28
CA ALA A 25 11.36 7.14 -44.55
C ALA A 25 10.70 8.28 -43.77
N PHE A 26 10.71 8.19 -42.44
CA PHE A 26 10.24 9.25 -41.55
C PHE A 26 11.09 10.51 -41.76
N THR A 27 10.43 11.66 -41.94
CA THR A 27 11.17 12.92 -42.01
C THR A 27 11.63 13.32 -40.60
N LEU A 28 12.82 13.92 -40.49
CA LEU A 28 13.37 14.36 -39.20
C LEU A 28 12.39 15.28 -38.44
N VAL A 29 11.64 16.10 -39.19
CA VAL A 29 10.61 17.01 -38.69
C VAL A 29 9.45 16.27 -38.04
N GLU A 30 9.01 15.17 -38.64
CA GLU A 30 7.90 14.36 -38.14
C GLU A 30 8.24 13.66 -36.83
N LEU A 31 9.50 13.22 -36.67
CA LEU A 31 9.99 12.69 -35.39
C LEU A 31 10.15 13.80 -34.34
N LEU A 32 10.64 14.98 -34.74
CA LEU A 32 10.87 16.13 -33.86
C LEU A 32 9.57 16.64 -33.23
N VAL A 33 8.47 16.71 -34.00
CA VAL A 33 7.19 17.19 -33.47
C VAL A 33 6.62 16.24 -32.41
N VAL A 34 6.80 14.93 -32.61
CA VAL A 34 6.29 13.90 -31.68
C VAL A 34 7.00 13.98 -30.34
N ILE A 35 8.33 14.07 -30.34
CA ILE A 35 9.09 14.20 -29.10
C ILE A 35 8.79 15.53 -28.38
N ALA A 36 8.52 16.60 -29.13
CA ALA A 36 8.15 17.89 -28.57
C ALA A 36 6.80 17.81 -27.83
N ILE A 37 5.80 17.16 -28.44
CA ILE A 37 4.49 16.94 -27.80
C ILE A 37 4.64 16.07 -26.55
N ILE A 38 5.40 14.97 -26.61
CA ILE A 38 5.64 14.09 -25.45
C ILE A 38 6.33 14.86 -24.32
N ALA A 39 7.32 15.69 -24.61
CA ALA A 39 8.03 16.49 -23.62
C ALA A 39 7.10 17.49 -22.89
N ILE A 40 6.18 18.13 -23.63
CA ILE A 40 5.16 19.03 -23.05
C ILE A 40 4.19 18.24 -22.16
N LEU A 41 3.74 17.06 -22.60
CA LEU A 41 2.84 16.24 -21.79
C LEU A 41 3.53 15.78 -20.50
N ILE A 42 4.77 15.29 -20.57
CA ILE A 42 5.50 14.82 -19.40
C ILE A 42 5.80 15.96 -18.42
N SER A 43 6.17 17.15 -18.91
CA SER A 43 6.47 18.29 -18.04
C SER A 43 5.27 18.74 -17.20
N LEU A 44 4.06 18.57 -17.74
CA LEU A 44 2.80 18.81 -17.01
C LEU A 44 2.42 17.65 -16.08
N LEU A 45 2.74 16.40 -16.47
CA LEU A 45 2.38 15.20 -15.72
C LEU A 45 3.28 14.95 -14.49
N LEU A 46 4.58 15.21 -14.58
CA LEU A 46 5.54 14.90 -13.51
C LEU A 46 5.23 15.60 -12.17
N PRO A 47 4.98 16.93 -12.12
CA PRO A 47 4.59 17.59 -10.87
C PRO A 47 3.23 17.12 -10.37
N ALA A 48 2.29 16.82 -11.27
CA ALA A 48 0.94 16.37 -10.90
C ALA A 48 0.94 14.97 -10.25
N VAL A 49 1.73 14.03 -10.77
CA VAL A 49 1.82 12.66 -10.23
C VAL A 49 2.39 12.66 -8.81
N ASN A 50 3.38 13.51 -8.53
CA ASN A 50 3.98 13.61 -7.20
C ASN A 50 2.99 14.22 -6.19
N ALA A 51 2.24 15.25 -6.60
CA ALA A 51 1.18 15.82 -5.77
C ALA A 51 0.06 14.80 -5.48
N ALA A 52 -0.35 14.02 -6.49
CA ALA A 52 -1.35 12.96 -6.33
C ALA A 52 -0.87 11.85 -5.37
N ARG A 53 0.40 11.45 -5.47
CA ARG A 53 0.98 10.44 -4.57
C ARG A 53 0.99 10.92 -3.12
N GLU A 54 1.39 12.17 -2.89
CA GLU A 54 1.41 12.74 -1.55
C GLU A 54 -0.01 12.93 -0.99
N ALA A 55 -0.98 13.35 -1.83
CA ALA A 55 -2.38 13.36 -1.45
C ALA A 55 -2.90 11.96 -1.08
N GLY A 56 -2.49 10.92 -1.81
CA GLY A 56 -2.82 9.53 -1.49
C GLY A 56 -2.24 9.07 -0.15
N ARG A 57 -0.97 9.41 0.14
CA ARG A 57 -0.35 9.10 1.45
C ARG A 57 -1.07 9.80 2.59
N ARG A 58 -1.44 11.08 2.41
CA ARG A 58 -2.22 11.84 3.40
C ARG A 58 -3.61 11.26 3.61
N ALA A 59 -4.29 10.87 2.52
CA ALA A 59 -5.61 10.26 2.60
C ALA A 59 -5.58 8.94 3.39
N SER A 60 -4.58 8.09 3.13
CA SER A 60 -4.37 6.86 3.90
C SER A 60 -4.08 7.13 5.39
N CYS A 61 -3.16 8.05 5.69
CA CYS A 61 -2.85 8.43 7.08
C CYS A 61 -4.08 8.94 7.83
N MET A 62 -4.86 9.84 7.20
CA MET A 62 -6.10 10.35 7.75
C MET A 62 -7.13 9.23 7.96
N ASN A 63 -7.21 8.26 7.07
CA ASN A 63 -8.09 7.11 7.23
C ASN A 63 -7.69 6.23 8.43
N ASN A 64 -6.39 5.98 8.61
CA ASN A 64 -5.88 5.22 9.76
C ASN A 64 -6.19 5.95 11.08
N GLN A 65 -6.01 7.28 11.13
CA GLN A 65 -6.38 8.08 12.30
C GLN A 65 -7.89 8.02 12.59
N LYS A 66 -8.73 8.05 11.55
CA LYS A 66 -10.19 7.90 11.71
C LYS A 66 -10.56 6.53 12.26
N GLN A 67 -9.93 5.45 11.79
CA GLN A 67 -10.17 4.10 12.32
C GLN A 67 -9.82 4.02 13.81
N ILE A 68 -8.68 4.57 14.22
CA ILE A 68 -8.29 4.64 15.65
C ILE A 68 -9.29 5.44 16.46
N ALA A 69 -9.71 6.62 15.97
CA ALA A 69 -10.68 7.46 16.67
C ALA A 69 -12.04 6.75 16.84
N LEU A 70 -12.52 6.07 15.78
CA LEU A 70 -13.74 5.28 15.84
C LEU A 70 -13.62 4.11 16.82
N ALA A 71 -12.47 3.43 16.87
CA ALA A 71 -12.23 2.36 17.84
C ALA A 71 -12.25 2.87 19.29
N ILE A 72 -11.67 4.04 19.56
CA ILE A 72 -11.73 4.68 20.89
C ILE A 72 -13.18 5.02 21.28
N LEU A 73 -13.96 5.58 20.35
CA LEU A 73 -15.37 5.90 20.61
C LEU A 73 -16.23 4.64 20.78
N ALA A 74 -15.94 3.57 20.05
CA ALA A 74 -16.59 2.28 20.24
C ALA A 74 -16.27 1.68 21.61
N TYR A 75 -15.03 1.80 22.07
CA TYR A 75 -14.65 1.42 23.43
C TYR A 75 -15.41 2.23 24.49
N GLU A 76 -15.50 3.55 24.31
CA GLU A 76 -16.21 4.44 25.23
C GLU A 76 -17.70 4.11 25.31
N SER A 77 -18.34 3.88 24.17
CA SER A 77 -19.74 3.43 24.09
C SER A 77 -19.99 2.12 24.85
N ALA A 78 -19.04 1.18 24.79
CA ALA A 78 -19.16 -0.12 25.46
C ALA A 78 -18.83 -0.06 26.98
N HIS A 79 -17.93 0.82 27.41
CA HIS A 79 -17.41 0.84 28.79
C HIS A 79 -17.81 2.08 29.61
N GLY A 80 -18.48 3.06 28.99
CA GLY A 80 -18.90 4.33 29.61
C GLY A 80 -17.74 5.26 30.00
N ARG A 81 -16.53 5.02 29.46
CA ARG A 81 -15.32 5.81 29.73
C ARG A 81 -14.29 5.64 28.62
N LEU A 82 -13.47 6.67 28.42
CA LEU A 82 -12.33 6.59 27.51
C LEU A 82 -11.30 5.55 28.01
N PRO A 83 -10.52 4.94 27.11
CA PRO A 83 -9.49 3.99 27.50
C PRO A 83 -8.41 4.69 28.34
N ALA A 84 -8.07 4.10 29.48
CA ALA A 84 -7.08 4.67 30.40
C ALA A 84 -5.67 4.54 29.81
N SER A 85 -4.81 5.55 30.02
CA SER A 85 -3.40 5.49 29.61
C SER A 85 -2.61 4.40 30.33
N GLY A 86 -3.05 4.02 31.53
CA GLY A 86 -2.59 2.86 32.28
C GLY A 86 -3.65 2.45 33.30
N LEU A 87 -3.82 1.15 33.49
CA LEU A 87 -4.64 0.60 34.56
C LEU A 87 -3.79 0.57 35.84
N VAL A 88 -4.07 1.49 36.77
CA VAL A 88 -3.42 1.57 38.09
C VAL A 88 -4.33 0.87 39.10
N GLU A 89 -3.80 -0.10 39.84
CA GLU A 89 -4.51 -0.60 41.03
C GLU A 89 -4.30 0.41 42.17
N GLN A 90 -5.38 0.71 42.88
CA GLN A 90 -5.32 1.61 44.04
C GLN A 90 -4.44 0.93 45.10
N HIS A 91 -3.29 1.52 45.38
CA HIS A 91 -2.38 0.98 46.38
C HIS A 91 -2.96 1.28 47.78
N ASP A 92 -3.28 0.24 48.56
CA ASP A 92 -3.64 0.37 49.98
C ASP A 92 -2.44 0.72 50.88
N ASN A 93 -1.32 1.17 50.31
CA ASN A 93 -0.13 1.55 51.07
C ASN A 93 -0.22 3.04 51.45
N PRO A 94 -0.46 3.37 52.73
CA PRO A 94 -0.58 4.76 53.17
C PRO A 94 0.72 5.57 53.05
N ASN A 95 1.87 4.93 52.75
CA ASN A 95 3.16 5.60 52.57
C ASN A 95 3.45 5.99 51.11
N LEU A 96 2.65 5.53 50.15
CA LEU A 96 2.73 5.96 48.76
C LEU A 96 1.86 7.21 48.60
N GLY A 97 2.49 8.39 48.54
CA GLY A 97 1.78 9.65 48.30
C GLY A 97 1.06 9.65 46.94
N PHE A 98 0.01 10.48 46.82
CA PHE A 98 -0.67 10.70 45.54
C PHE A 98 0.34 10.98 44.42
N GLY A 99 0.32 10.16 43.36
CA GLY A 99 1.25 10.28 42.22
C GLY A 99 2.50 9.41 42.31
N THR A 100 2.68 8.62 43.38
CA THR A 100 3.68 7.55 43.39
C THR A 100 3.08 6.29 42.75
N TYR A 101 3.60 5.97 41.57
CA TYR A 101 3.20 4.81 40.79
C TYR A 101 4.20 3.68 41.06
N ASP A 102 3.75 2.56 41.62
CA ASP A 102 4.57 1.34 41.66
C ASP A 102 4.44 0.62 40.31
N PRO A 103 5.52 0.54 39.50
CA PRO A 103 5.48 -0.15 38.22
C PRO A 103 5.13 -1.64 38.32
N LYS A 104 5.27 -2.22 39.51
CA LYS A 104 4.93 -3.62 39.77
C LYS A 104 3.47 -3.81 40.16
N SER A 105 2.83 -2.80 40.74
CA SER A 105 1.46 -2.91 41.27
C SER A 105 0.39 -2.50 40.26
N GLY A 106 0.72 -1.66 39.28
CA GLY A 106 -0.22 -1.33 38.21
C GLY A 106 -0.05 -2.23 36.99
N ARG A 107 -1.17 -2.57 36.35
CA ARG A 107 -1.19 -3.44 35.16
C ARG A 107 -0.42 -2.84 33.97
N MET A 108 -0.13 -1.52 33.97
CA MET A 108 0.70 -0.79 32.97
C MET A 108 0.30 -0.96 31.50
N LEU A 109 -0.85 -1.56 31.19
CA LEU A 109 -1.25 -1.80 29.81
C LEU A 109 -1.62 -0.49 29.12
N SER A 110 -1.09 -0.31 27.90
CA SER A 110 -1.41 0.83 27.05
C SER A 110 -2.89 0.82 26.68
N TRP A 111 -3.47 2.02 26.59
CA TRP A 111 -4.81 2.24 26.03
C TRP A 111 -5.00 1.58 24.67
N ALA A 112 -3.91 1.43 23.90
CA ALA A 112 -3.92 0.79 22.59
C ALA A 112 -4.37 -0.68 22.66
N VAL A 113 -3.96 -1.42 23.71
CA VAL A 113 -4.36 -2.82 23.90
C VAL A 113 -5.87 -2.93 24.13
N LEU A 114 -6.45 -1.97 24.86
CA LEU A 114 -7.88 -1.95 25.18
C LEU A 114 -8.76 -1.73 23.95
N ILE A 115 -8.25 -1.06 22.92
CA ILE A 115 -9.00 -0.79 21.69
C ILE A 115 -8.75 -1.81 20.57
N LEU A 116 -7.83 -2.77 20.74
CA LEU A 116 -7.52 -3.78 19.71
C LEU A 116 -8.76 -4.56 19.22
N PRO A 117 -9.68 -5.02 20.10
CA PRO A 117 -10.90 -5.69 19.63
C PRO A 117 -11.77 -4.78 18.75
N HIS A 118 -11.74 -3.46 19.02
CA HIS A 118 -12.46 -2.45 18.24
C HIS A 118 -11.75 -2.04 16.94
N LEU A 119 -10.50 -2.50 16.74
CA LEU A 119 -9.73 -2.40 15.50
C LEU A 119 -9.75 -3.70 14.69
N GLU A 120 -10.60 -4.67 15.05
CA GLU A 120 -10.65 -6.02 14.45
C GLU A 120 -9.35 -6.84 14.66
N GLU A 121 -8.49 -6.44 15.59
CA GLU A 121 -7.21 -7.08 15.90
C GLU A 121 -7.33 -8.07 17.09
N GLN A 122 -8.33 -8.95 17.03
CA GLN A 122 -8.61 -9.91 18.12
C GLN A 122 -7.43 -10.88 18.36
N ASN A 123 -6.78 -11.34 17.29
CA ASN A 123 -5.63 -12.25 17.40
C ASN A 123 -4.47 -11.64 18.22
N LEU A 124 -4.27 -10.33 18.08
CA LEU A 124 -3.25 -9.61 18.82
C LEU A 124 -3.70 -9.38 20.27
N PHE A 125 -4.99 -9.07 20.48
CA PHE A 125 -5.57 -8.91 21.81
C PHE A 125 -5.45 -10.19 22.67
N ASP A 126 -5.69 -11.35 22.09
CA ASP A 126 -5.64 -12.64 22.79
C ASP A 126 -4.24 -13.00 23.32
N ARG A 127 -3.18 -12.33 22.85
CA ARG A 127 -1.82 -12.49 23.36
C ARG A 127 -1.57 -11.74 24.67
N PHE A 128 -2.39 -10.73 24.97
CA PHE A 128 -2.26 -9.91 26.17
C PHE A 128 -3.13 -10.46 27.29
N ASP A 129 -2.51 -10.98 28.35
CA ASP A 129 -3.26 -11.21 29.59
C ASP A 129 -3.47 -9.86 30.28
N LEU A 130 -4.72 -9.41 30.30
CA LEU A 130 -5.04 -8.14 30.93
C LEU A 130 -4.71 -8.19 32.43
N LYS A 131 -4.70 -9.34 33.10
CA LYS A 131 -4.54 -9.44 34.56
C LYS A 131 -3.09 -9.23 35.03
N LEU A 132 -2.12 -9.41 34.14
CA LEU A 132 -0.70 -9.25 34.46
C LEU A 132 -0.24 -7.81 34.22
N SER A 133 0.82 -7.39 34.92
CA SER A 133 1.52 -6.15 34.58
C SER A 133 2.21 -6.27 33.23
N ALA A 134 2.28 -5.18 32.46
CA ALA A 134 3.02 -5.10 31.20
C ALA A 134 4.48 -5.59 31.33
N LEU A 135 5.08 -5.48 32.52
CA LEU A 135 6.44 -5.94 32.80
C LEU A 135 6.56 -7.45 33.04
N GLU A 136 5.44 -8.10 33.39
CA GLU A 136 5.37 -9.53 33.72
C GLU A 136 4.78 -10.36 32.59
N GLN A 137 4.39 -9.72 31.48
CA GLN A 137 3.87 -10.43 30.32
C GLN A 137 4.96 -11.33 29.72
N PRO A 138 4.60 -12.57 29.33
CA PRO A 138 5.54 -13.46 28.69
C PRO A 138 5.99 -12.85 27.36
N ASN A 139 7.31 -12.68 27.18
CA ASN A 139 7.89 -12.31 25.89
C ASN A 139 7.63 -13.45 24.90
N GLN A 140 6.54 -13.34 24.14
CA GLN A 140 6.27 -14.22 23.02
C GLN A 140 7.22 -13.88 21.86
N PRO A 141 7.74 -14.89 21.13
CA PRO A 141 8.65 -14.67 20.01
C PRO A 141 7.99 -13.95 18.82
#